data_AF-Q7MWN7-F1
#
_entry.id   AF-Q7MWN7-F1
#
_cell.length_a   1.000
_cell.length_b   1.000
_cell.length_c   1.000
_cell.angle_alpha   90.00
_cell.angle_beta   90.00
_cell.angle_gamma   90.00
#
_symmetry.space_group_name_H-M   'P 1'
#
loop_
_entity.id
_entity.type
_entity.pdbx_description
1 polymer ?
#
loop_
_entity_poly.entity_id
_entity_poly.type
_entity_poly.pdbx_seq_one_letter_code
_entity_poly.pdbx_strand_id
1 'polypeptide(L)'
;MLEWRGDKYVNGYYPVSSSAPDLLLECISNESKKYLPGELIAVECKWRSTVNFFIPKSDAEKYEKYFRTNKTRYRVKHLFYLFGFGWSDNAPESVYIIPSTALYEYDENTFEITFPNGELIKDKKIRMEDYKMKFKNLIYTVPENRKHLSYQTKSFDTKKKDEPMQR
;
A
#
# COMPACT_ATOMS: atom_id res chain seq x y z
N MET A 1 -20.72 -3.56 11.19
CA MET A 1 -19.44 -3.51 10.48
C MET A 1 -18.41 -4.10 11.43
N LEU A 2 -17.56 -5.04 11.00
CA LEU A 2 -16.45 -5.55 11.83
C LEU A 2 -15.29 -4.57 11.66
N GLU A 3 -15.04 -3.75 12.68
CA GLU A 3 -14.13 -2.60 12.57
C GLU A 3 -12.74 -2.88 13.15
N TRP A 4 -12.60 -3.86 14.04
CA TRP A 4 -11.33 -4.14 14.70
C TRP A 4 -10.46 -5.08 13.85
N ARG A 5 -9.36 -4.54 13.34
CA ARG A 5 -8.31 -5.22 12.57
C ARG A 5 -7.03 -5.32 13.40
N GLY A 6 -6.26 -6.39 13.22
CA GLY A 6 -4.96 -6.56 13.86
C GLY A 6 -4.45 -8.00 13.77
N ASP A 7 -3.16 -8.19 14.00
CA ASP A 7 -2.51 -9.50 14.16
C ASP A 7 -2.30 -9.85 15.65
N LYS A 8 -2.64 -8.93 16.55
CA LYS A 8 -2.43 -9.08 17.99
C LYS A 8 -3.61 -9.78 18.66
N TYR A 9 -3.25 -10.79 19.44
CA TYR A 9 -4.16 -11.46 20.37
C TYR A 9 -4.29 -10.61 21.63
N VAL A 10 -5.52 -10.38 22.07
CA VAL A 10 -5.79 -9.74 23.36
C VAL A 10 -6.62 -10.72 24.18
N ASN A 11 -6.05 -11.22 25.28
CA ASN A 11 -6.71 -12.16 26.21
C ASN A 11 -7.37 -13.38 25.53
N GLY A 12 -6.71 -13.97 24.53
CA GLY A 12 -7.22 -15.15 23.81
C GLY A 12 -8.21 -14.86 22.68
N TYR A 13 -8.56 -13.59 22.45
CA TYR A 13 -9.39 -13.17 21.33
C TYR A 13 -8.52 -12.66 20.19
N TYR A 14 -8.88 -13.02 18.95
CA TYR A 14 -8.28 -12.49 17.74
C TYR A 14 -9.33 -11.71 16.93
N PRO A 15 -8.95 -10.61 16.26
CA PRO A 15 -9.87 -9.90 15.39
C PRO A 15 -10.24 -10.75 14.17
N VAL A 16 -11.54 -11.00 14.01
CA VAL A 16 -12.11 -11.78 12.89
C VAL A 16 -11.98 -11.03 11.54
N SER A 17 -11.68 -9.72 11.59
CA SER A 17 -11.53 -8.83 10.43
C SER A 17 -10.21 -8.99 9.64
N SER A 18 -9.48 -10.10 9.78
CA SER A 18 -8.13 -10.27 9.20
C SER A 18 -8.08 -10.54 7.69
N SER A 19 -9.23 -10.51 7.01
CA SER A 19 -9.33 -10.75 5.56
C SER A 19 -9.01 -9.51 4.70
N ALA A 20 -9.12 -8.32 5.27
CA ALA A 20 -8.82 -7.05 4.61
C ALA A 20 -7.33 -6.68 4.79
N PRO A 21 -6.74 -5.94 3.85
CA PRO A 21 -5.41 -5.36 4.04
C PRO A 21 -5.40 -4.34 5.18
N ASP A 22 -4.22 -4.06 5.72
CA ASP A 22 -4.03 -3.12 6.85
C ASP A 22 -4.67 -1.74 6.60
N LEU A 23 -4.48 -1.18 5.40
CA LEU A 23 -5.05 0.11 5.02
C LEU A 23 -5.85 0.01 3.72
N LEU A 24 -6.97 0.74 3.68
CA LEU A 24 -7.71 1.07 2.47
C LEU A 24 -7.78 2.59 2.38
N LEU A 25 -7.29 3.15 1.28
CA LEU A 25 -7.22 4.59 1.07
C LEU A 25 -8.11 4.96 -0.11
N GLU A 26 -9.04 5.87 0.12
CA GLU A 26 -9.93 6.42 -0.90
C GLU A 26 -9.33 7.70 -1.50
N CYS A 27 -9.30 7.78 -2.82
CA CYS A 27 -8.99 9.04 -3.49
C CYS A 27 -10.17 9.99 -3.30
N ILE A 28 -9.96 11.09 -2.58
CA ILE A 28 -10.98 12.15 -2.41
C ILE A 28 -10.77 13.33 -3.36
N SER A 29 -9.65 13.35 -4.09
CA SER A 29 -9.24 14.50 -4.89
C SER A 29 -9.63 14.35 -6.36
N ASN A 30 -10.27 15.38 -6.90
CA ASN A 30 -10.54 15.51 -8.34
C ASN A 30 -9.29 15.90 -9.14
N GLU A 31 -8.21 16.28 -8.47
CA GLU A 31 -6.95 16.74 -9.08
C GLU A 31 -5.92 15.61 -9.25
N SER A 32 -6.20 14.43 -8.69
CA SER A 32 -5.37 13.25 -8.86
C SER A 32 -5.33 12.85 -10.33
N LYS A 33 -4.15 12.88 -10.93
CA LYS A 33 -3.95 12.47 -12.32
C LYS A 33 -4.02 10.95 -12.53
N LYS A 34 -4.09 10.18 -11.44
CA LYS A 34 -3.90 8.72 -11.46
C LYS A 34 -5.07 7.93 -10.91
N TYR A 35 -5.81 8.51 -9.98
CA TYR A 35 -6.97 7.86 -9.35
C TYR A 35 -8.14 8.81 -9.39
N LEU A 36 -9.29 8.30 -9.81
CA LEU A 36 -10.54 9.06 -9.78
C LEU A 36 -11.08 9.14 -8.34
N PRO A 37 -11.84 10.19 -8.00
CA PRO A 37 -12.56 10.27 -6.73
C PRO A 37 -13.39 9.02 -6.45
N GLY A 38 -13.28 8.49 -5.24
CA GLY A 38 -13.90 7.23 -4.81
C GLY A 38 -13.09 5.98 -5.13
N GLU A 39 -12.06 6.03 -5.99
CA GLU A 39 -11.22 4.85 -6.24
C GLU A 39 -10.39 4.50 -5.01
N LEU A 40 -10.33 3.20 -4.69
CA LEU A 40 -9.62 2.67 -3.54
C LEU A 40 -8.25 2.11 -3.94
N ILE A 41 -7.24 2.36 -3.11
CA ILE A 41 -6.00 1.58 -3.09
C ILE A 41 -5.89 0.86 -1.74
N ALA A 42 -5.27 -0.32 -1.78
CA ALA A 42 -4.99 -1.13 -0.60
C ALA A 42 -3.49 -1.08 -0.28
N VAL A 43 -3.17 -1.08 1.02
CA VAL A 43 -1.79 -1.22 1.50
C VAL A 43 -1.75 -2.28 2.59
N GLU A 44 -0.89 -3.27 2.40
CA GLU A 44 -0.53 -4.28 3.38
C GLU A 44 0.88 -3.98 3.91
N CYS A 45 1.03 -3.90 5.23
CA CYS A 45 2.30 -3.60 5.87
C CYS A 45 2.98 -4.89 6.32
N LYS A 46 4.24 -5.09 5.92
CA LYS A 46 5.06 -6.23 6.36
C LYS A 46 6.34 -5.73 7.00
N TRP A 47 6.43 -5.82 8.31
CA TRP A 47 7.67 -5.53 9.03
C TRP A 47 8.51 -6.80 9.24
N ARG A 48 9.82 -6.70 9.03
CA ARG A 48 10.76 -7.82 9.21
C ARG A 48 12.11 -7.33 9.72
N SER A 49 12.76 -8.09 10.60
CA SER A 49 14.12 -7.78 11.07
C SER A 49 15.18 -7.93 9.97
N THR A 50 14.94 -8.77 8.96
CA THR A 50 15.87 -9.04 7.87
C THR A 50 15.20 -8.82 6.51
N VAL A 51 15.99 -8.39 5.52
CA VAL A 51 15.50 -8.14 4.16
C VAL A 51 15.06 -9.45 3.51
N ASN A 52 13.75 -9.62 3.39
CA ASN A 52 13.08 -10.73 2.70
C ASN A 52 11.71 -10.28 2.20
N PHE A 53 11.49 -10.36 0.89
CA PHE A 53 10.24 -9.97 0.22
C PHE A 53 9.29 -11.14 0.02
N PHE A 54 9.32 -12.13 0.91
CA PHE A 54 8.41 -13.26 0.88
C PHE A 54 7.00 -12.83 1.28
N ILE A 55 6.00 -13.29 0.53
CA ILE A 55 4.58 -13.19 0.83
C ILE A 55 3.99 -14.60 0.71
N PRO A 56 3.31 -15.12 1.74
CA PRO A 56 2.61 -16.41 1.63
C PRO A 56 1.58 -16.36 0.50
N LYS A 57 1.49 -17.43 -0.30
CA LYS A 57 0.48 -17.52 -1.38
C LYS A 57 -0.94 -17.34 -0.85
N SER A 58 -1.25 -17.95 0.29
CA SER A 58 -2.54 -17.81 0.97
C SER A 58 -2.89 -16.38 1.36
N ASP A 59 -1.91 -15.55 1.74
CA ASP A 59 -2.13 -14.15 2.07
C ASP A 59 -2.48 -13.34 0.81
N ALA A 60 -1.74 -13.57 -0.27
CA ALA A 60 -2.00 -12.90 -1.55
C ALA A 60 -3.38 -13.28 -2.10
N GLU A 61 -3.73 -14.57 -2.12
CA GLU A 61 -5.03 -15.08 -2.55
C GLU A 61 -6.17 -14.48 -1.72
N LYS A 62 -5.98 -14.41 -0.39
CA LYS A 62 -6.96 -13.82 0.53
C LYS A 62 -7.28 -12.37 0.16
N TYR A 63 -6.27 -11.54 -0.12
CA TYR A 63 -6.48 -10.13 -0.45
C TYR A 63 -7.09 -9.94 -1.83
N GLU A 64 -6.60 -10.63 -2.86
CA GLU A 64 -7.18 -10.52 -4.21
C GLU A 64 -8.64 -10.97 -4.23
N LYS A 65 -8.94 -12.10 -3.55
CA LYS A 65 -10.31 -12.57 -3.35
C LYS A 65 -11.15 -11.54 -2.61
N TYR A 66 -10.63 -10.94 -1.53
CA TYR A 66 -11.33 -9.89 -0.79
C TYR A 66 -11.71 -8.72 -1.71
N PHE A 67 -10.80 -8.25 -2.56
CA PHE A 67 -11.08 -7.12 -3.46
C PHE A 67 -12.11 -7.42 -4.55
N ARG A 68 -12.21 -8.68 -5.00
CA ARG A 68 -13.12 -9.06 -6.10
C ARG A 68 -14.48 -9.57 -5.61
N THR A 69 -14.55 -10.11 -4.40
CA THR A 69 -15.80 -10.63 -3.82
C THR A 69 -16.51 -9.62 -2.93
N ASN A 70 -15.79 -8.68 -2.34
CA ASN A 70 -16.41 -7.66 -1.50
C ASN A 70 -17.13 -6.63 -2.38
N LYS A 71 -18.47 -6.58 -2.26
CA LYS A 71 -19.34 -5.66 -3.00
C LYS A 71 -19.29 -4.24 -2.42
N THR A 72 -18.12 -3.73 -2.08
CA THR A 72 -17.98 -2.32 -1.70
C THR A 72 -18.37 -1.45 -2.89
N ARG A 73 -18.92 -0.26 -2.60
CA ARG A 73 -19.32 0.73 -3.63
C ARG A 73 -18.18 1.07 -4.60
N TYR A 74 -16.94 0.89 -4.15
CA TYR A 74 -15.74 1.22 -4.90
C TYR A 74 -14.82 -0.01 -5.00
N ARG A 75 -14.31 -0.25 -6.22
CA ARG A 75 -13.35 -1.33 -6.52
C ARG A 75 -11.95 -0.90 -6.09
N VAL A 76 -11.23 -1.78 -5.41
CA VAL A 76 -9.80 -1.59 -5.14
C VAL A 76 -9.02 -1.74 -6.45
N LYS A 77 -8.29 -0.68 -6.83
CA LYS A 77 -7.51 -0.63 -8.07
C LYS A 77 -6.17 -1.34 -7.97
N HIS A 78 -5.46 -1.10 -6.88
CA HIS A 78 -4.12 -1.64 -6.66
C HIS A 78 -3.91 -2.02 -5.20
N LEU A 79 -3.16 -3.10 -4.99
CA LEU A 79 -2.60 -3.48 -3.70
C LEU A 79 -1.10 -3.21 -3.68
N PHE A 80 -0.66 -2.52 -2.63
CA PHE A 80 0.74 -2.29 -2.30
C PHE A 80 1.15 -3.09 -1.08
N TYR A 81 2.38 -3.62 -1.12
CA TYR A 81 3.06 -4.12 0.05
C TYR A 81 4.09 -3.08 0.50
N LEU A 82 3.90 -2.56 1.71
CA LEU A 82 4.85 -1.69 2.38
C LEU A 82 5.74 -2.55 3.29
N PHE A 83 6.97 -2.80 2.85
CA PHE A 83 7.94 -3.54 3.64
C PHE A 83 8.81 -2.59 4.45
N GLY A 84 8.85 -2.79 5.77
CA GLY A 84 9.81 -2.16 6.65
C GLY A 84 10.87 -3.17 7.09
N PHE A 85 12.15 -2.84 6.93
CA PHE A 85 13.25 -3.69 7.38
C PHE A 85 14.14 -3.00 8.40
N GLY A 86 14.63 -3.79 9.36
CA GLY A 86 15.42 -3.29 10.48
C GLY A 86 14.59 -2.45 11.45
N TRP A 87 15.24 -1.94 12.49
CA TRP A 87 14.62 -1.01 13.42
C TRP A 87 15.68 -0.15 14.11
N SER A 88 15.66 1.14 13.82
CA SER A 88 16.52 2.13 14.46
C SER A 88 15.72 3.42 14.69
N ASP A 89 15.97 4.10 15.81
CA ASP A 89 15.37 5.41 16.11
C ASP A 89 13.84 5.48 15.95
N ASN A 90 13.13 4.44 16.42
CA ASN A 90 11.67 4.30 16.33
C ASN A 90 11.10 4.20 14.91
N ALA A 91 11.91 3.79 13.92
CA ALA A 91 11.47 3.58 12.55
C ALA A 91 12.21 2.40 11.87
N PRO A 92 11.68 1.83 10.77
CA PRO A 92 12.44 0.91 9.94
C PRO A 92 13.65 1.60 9.32
N GLU A 93 14.80 0.92 9.28
CA GLU A 93 16.03 1.40 8.64
C GLU A 93 15.86 1.56 7.13
N SER A 94 15.03 0.72 6.53
CA SER A 94 14.65 0.84 5.12
C SER A 94 13.19 0.49 4.90
N VAL A 95 12.58 1.19 3.94
CA VAL A 95 11.18 1.01 3.55
C VAL A 95 11.11 0.78 2.05
N TYR A 96 10.28 -0.17 1.63
CA TYR A 96 10.01 -0.49 0.24
C TYR A 96 8.50 -0.46 -0.01
N ILE A 97 8.09 0.08 -1.15
CA ILE A 97 6.67 0.17 -1.53
C ILE A 97 6.51 -0.56 -2.86
N ILE A 98 6.01 -1.78 -2.79
CA ILE A 98 6.03 -2.69 -3.92
C ILE A 98 4.58 -2.95 -4.36
N PRO A 99 4.20 -2.66 -5.61
CA PRO A 99 2.90 -3.11 -6.13
C PRO A 99 2.86 -4.64 -6.12
N SER A 100 1.71 -5.21 -5.76
CA SER A 100 1.43 -6.65 -5.85
C SER A 100 1.86 -7.28 -7.19
N THR A 101 1.62 -6.58 -8.30
CA THR A 101 2.00 -7.00 -9.66
C THR A 101 3.50 -7.13 -9.90
N ALA A 102 4.35 -6.53 -9.04
CA ALA A 102 5.79 -6.77 -9.07
C ALA A 102 6.19 -8.01 -8.25
N LEU A 103 5.32 -8.58 -7.42
CA LEU A 103 5.61 -9.75 -6.61
C LEU A 103 5.02 -11.03 -7.19
N TYR A 104 3.82 -10.94 -7.77
CA TYR A 104 3.09 -12.07 -8.32
C TYR A 104 2.12 -11.62 -9.41
N GLU A 105 1.69 -12.59 -10.22
CA GLU A 105 0.55 -12.48 -11.12
C GLU A 105 -0.70 -13.05 -10.45
N TYR A 106 -1.87 -12.51 -10.81
CA TYR A 106 -3.17 -12.94 -10.31
C TYR A 106 -4.14 -13.11 -11.48
N ASP A 107 -4.76 -14.28 -11.58
CA ASP A 107 -5.80 -14.56 -12.57
C ASP A 107 -7.18 -14.21 -11.97
N GLU A 108 -7.86 -13.20 -12.56
CA GLU A 108 -9.16 -12.75 -12.05
C GLU A 108 -10.30 -13.78 -12.25
N ASN A 109 -10.13 -14.76 -13.14
CA ASN A 109 -11.13 -15.78 -13.44
C ASN A 109 -10.99 -16.99 -12.53
N THR A 110 -9.76 -17.44 -12.29
CA THR A 110 -9.48 -18.63 -11.46
C THR A 110 -9.16 -18.28 -10.01
N PHE A 111 -8.91 -17.00 -9.72
CA PHE A 111 -8.44 -16.49 -8.43
C PHE A 111 -7.04 -17.00 -8.03
N GLU A 112 -6.27 -17.55 -8.97
CA GLU A 112 -4.97 -18.14 -8.69
C GLU A 112 -3.86 -17.10 -8.66
N ILE A 113 -2.92 -17.28 -7.72
CA ILE A 113 -1.69 -16.51 -7.61
C ILE A 113 -0.52 -17.32 -8.17
N THR A 114 0.27 -16.67 -9.03
CA THR A 114 1.50 -17.23 -9.59
C THR A 114 2.69 -16.33 -9.25
N PHE A 115 3.63 -16.87 -8.48
CA PHE A 115 4.92 -16.21 -8.23
C PHE A 115 5.92 -16.56 -9.34
N PRO A 116 6.90 -15.68 -9.63
CA PRO A 116 8.00 -16.01 -10.53
C PRO A 116 8.70 -17.31 -10.10
N ASN A 117 8.59 -18.35 -10.93
CA ASN A 117 9.13 -19.66 -10.59
C ASN A 117 10.67 -19.66 -10.63
N GLY A 118 11.30 -20.26 -9.62
CA GLY A 118 12.76 -20.40 -9.56
C GLY A 118 13.55 -19.10 -9.35
N GLU A 119 12.90 -17.97 -9.06
CA GLU A 119 13.61 -16.72 -8.72
C GLU A 119 14.42 -16.91 -7.43
N LEU A 120 15.74 -16.75 -7.53
CA LEU A 120 16.60 -16.82 -6.34
C LEU A 120 16.36 -15.59 -5.45
N ILE A 121 16.46 -15.78 -4.14
CA ILE A 121 16.26 -14.71 -3.14
C ILE A 121 17.16 -13.49 -3.44
N LYS A 122 18.38 -13.72 -3.92
CA LYS A 122 19.33 -12.65 -4.28
C LYS A 122 18.84 -11.81 -5.47
N ASP A 123 18.26 -12.46 -6.49
CA ASP A 123 17.80 -11.79 -7.70
C ASP A 123 16.53 -11.00 -7.41
N LYS A 124 15.63 -11.58 -6.59
CA LYS A 124 14.46 -10.87 -6.05
C LYS A 124 14.88 -9.61 -5.30
N LYS A 125 15.89 -9.71 -4.42
CA LYS A 125 16.39 -8.53 -3.67
C LYS A 125 16.87 -7.43 -4.61
N ILE A 126 17.68 -7.76 -5.62
CA ILE A 126 18.17 -6.79 -6.61
C ILE A 126 17.00 -6.10 -7.32
N ARG A 127 16.01 -6.88 -7.79
CA ARG A 127 14.82 -6.36 -8.46
C ARG A 127 13.96 -5.47 -7.55
N MET A 128 13.93 -5.75 -6.24
CA MET A 128 13.17 -4.96 -5.28
C MET A 128 13.83 -3.62 -4.92
N GLU A 129 15.14 -3.45 -5.17
CA GLU A 129 15.83 -2.17 -4.89
C GLU A 129 15.23 -0.98 -5.67
N ASP A 130 14.63 -1.23 -6.84
CA ASP A 130 13.92 -0.20 -7.61
C ASP A 130 12.72 0.41 -6.84
N TYR A 131 12.18 -0.33 -5.87
CA TYR A 131 11.04 0.06 -5.04
C TYR A 131 11.43 0.59 -3.66
N LYS A 132 12.73 0.72 -3.38
CA LYS A 132 13.22 1.27 -2.13
C LYS A 132 12.88 2.75 -2.03
N MET A 133 12.30 3.15 -0.91
CA MET A 133 11.95 4.53 -0.63
C MET A 133 13.23 5.37 -0.45
N LYS A 134 13.41 6.40 -1.30
CA LYS A 134 14.60 7.26 -1.30
C LYS A 134 14.39 8.59 -0.55
N PHE A 135 13.15 8.99 -0.28
CA PHE A 135 12.81 10.26 0.37
C PHE A 135 11.76 10.04 1.46
N LYS A 136 11.70 10.93 2.46
CA LYS A 136 10.73 10.86 3.58
C LYS A 136 9.26 11.09 3.16
N ASN A 137 8.99 11.29 1.87
CA ASN A 137 7.65 11.55 1.33
C ASN A 137 7.28 10.48 0.29
N LEU A 138 6.04 9.97 0.37
CA LEU A 138 5.48 8.94 -0.51
C LEU A 138 4.93 9.57 -1.81
N ILE A 139 5.42 9.15 -2.98
CA ILE A 139 4.78 9.42 -4.27
C ILE A 139 4.80 8.11 -5.08
N TYR A 140 3.64 7.49 -5.34
CA TYR A 140 3.53 6.29 -6.16
C TYR A 140 3.02 6.60 -7.58
N THR A 141 3.87 6.41 -8.60
CA THR A 141 3.52 6.46 -10.03
C THR A 141 3.74 5.08 -10.69
N VAL A 142 2.78 4.66 -11.54
CA VAL A 142 2.86 3.40 -12.31
C VAL A 142 3.83 3.67 -13.47
N PRO A 143 4.78 2.78 -13.80
CA PRO A 143 5.79 3.11 -14.79
C PRO A 143 5.28 2.86 -16.22
N GLU A 144 5.21 3.92 -17.04
CA GLU A 144 5.15 3.81 -18.51
C GLU A 144 6.33 4.55 -19.18
N ASN A 145 7.51 4.51 -18.55
CA ASN A 145 8.77 5.16 -18.96
C ASN A 145 9.03 6.54 -18.34
N ARG A 146 10.07 6.57 -17.50
CA ARG A 146 10.88 7.72 -17.05
C ARG A 146 10.16 9.08 -16.92
N LYS A 147 9.88 9.47 -15.66
CA LYS A 147 10.12 10.82 -15.10
C LYS A 147 9.81 10.83 -13.58
N HIS A 148 10.67 11.52 -12.83
CA HIS A 148 10.60 11.64 -11.37
C HIS A 148 9.69 12.81 -10.96
N LEU A 149 9.04 12.69 -9.80
CA LEU A 149 8.16 13.73 -9.26
C LEU A 149 8.80 14.41 -8.04
N SER A 150 8.76 15.73 -8.02
CA SER A 150 9.08 16.60 -6.89
C SER A 150 7.81 17.35 -6.46
N TYR A 151 7.71 17.66 -5.16
CA TYR A 151 6.74 18.63 -4.65
C TYR A 151 7.49 19.86 -4.13
N GLN A 152 7.09 21.05 -4.59
CA GLN A 152 7.46 22.32 -3.97
C GLN A 152 6.58 22.52 -2.73
N THR A 153 7.21 22.66 -1.56
CA THR A 153 6.57 23.21 -0.37
C THR A 153 6.14 24.64 -0.67
N LYS A 154 4.87 24.85 -1.04
CA LYS A 154 4.21 26.09 -0.64
C LYS A 154 3.53 25.77 0.68
N SER A 155 4.04 26.39 1.74
CA SER A 155 3.28 26.55 2.97
C SER A 155 1.85 26.90 2.59
N PHE A 156 0.87 26.22 3.19
CA PHE A 156 -0.46 26.79 3.26
C PHE A 156 -0.32 28.06 4.10
N ASP A 157 -0.08 29.19 3.44
CA ASP A 157 -0.33 30.50 4.01
C ASP A 157 -1.82 30.53 4.35
N THR A 158 -2.12 30.32 5.62
CA THR A 158 -3.41 30.73 6.19
C THR A 158 -3.44 32.25 6.17
N LYS A 159 -3.71 32.85 5.01
CA LYS A 159 -4.24 34.21 4.97
C LYS A 159 -5.65 34.12 5.54
N LYS A 160 -5.79 34.51 6.80
CA LYS A 160 -7.07 34.95 7.38
C LYS A 160 -7.70 35.91 6.38
N LYS A 161 -8.92 35.59 5.92
CA LYS A 161 -9.81 36.62 5.41
C LYS A 161 -10.30 37.39 6.62
N ASP A 162 -9.77 38.58 6.82
CA ASP A 162 -10.44 39.61 7.60
C ASP A 162 -11.68 40.03 6.81
N GLU A 163 -12.85 39.50 7.19
CA GLU A 163 -14.13 40.11 6.81
C GLU A 163 -14.50 41.13 7.90
N PRO A 164 -14.74 42.41 7.55
CA PRO A 164 -15.20 43.39 8.51
C PRO A 164 -16.67 43.13 8.84
N MET A 165 -16.97 42.94 10.12
CA MET A 165 -18.33 42.85 10.63
C MET A 165 -18.97 44.24 10.58
N GLN A 166 -19.88 44.45 9.63
CA GLN A 166 -20.77 45.62 9.63
C GLN A 166 -21.80 45.48 10.76
N ARG A 167 -21.79 46.45 11.68
CA ARG A 167 -22.99 47.06 12.28
C ARG A 167 -22.73 48.54 12.51
#